data_AF-A0A377VS49-F1
#
_entry.id   AF-A0A377VS49-F1
#
_cell.length_a   1.000
_cell.length_b   1.000
_cell.length_c   1.000
_cell.angle_alpha   90.00
_cell.angle_beta   90.00
_cell.angle_gamma   90.00
#
_symmetry.space_group_name_H-M   'P 1'
#
loop_
_entity.id
_entity.type
_entity.pdbx_description
1 polymer ?
#
loop_
_entity_poly.entity_id
_entity_poly.type
_entity_poly.pdbx_seq_one_letter_code
_entity_poly.pdbx_strand_id
1 'polypeptide(L)'
;MWLSIAIRGLLAMGENRNRRVWFFCDELPTLHKLPDLVEILPEARKFGGCYVFGIQSYAQLEDIYGEKAAATLFDVMNTRAFSVPRAIRLQSSLPVRLVRKST
;
A
#
# COMPACT_ATOMS: atom_id res chain seq x y z
N MET A 1 12.53 12.64 -1.77
CA MET A 1 13.82 12.80 -2.48
C MET A 1 14.70 11.55 -2.42
N TRP A 2 14.95 10.94 -1.25
CA TRP A 2 15.77 9.73 -1.15
C TRP A 2 15.08 8.48 -1.74
N LEU A 3 13.79 8.27 -1.45
CA LEU A 3 13.05 7.10 -1.94
C LEU A 3 12.94 7.09 -3.47
N SER A 4 12.69 8.26 -4.08
CA SER A 4 12.66 8.43 -5.53
C SER A 4 14.01 8.10 -6.18
N ILE A 5 15.13 8.44 -5.54
CA ILE A 5 16.47 8.09 -6.03
C ILE A 5 16.70 6.58 -5.92
N ALA A 6 16.31 5.96 -4.81
CA ALA A 6 16.46 4.51 -4.62
C ALA A 6 15.63 3.70 -5.64
N ILE A 7 14.40 4.13 -5.92
CA ILE A 7 13.53 3.52 -6.93
C ILE A 7 14.12 3.68 -8.33
N ARG A 8 14.59 4.88 -8.69
CA ARG A 8 15.26 5.12 -9.99
C ARG A 8 16.55 4.33 -10.13
N GLY A 9 17.30 4.17 -9.04
CA GLY A 9 18.47 3.29 -8.99
C GLY A 9 18.10 1.83 -9.25
N LEU A 10 17.00 1.33 -8.67
CA LEU A 10 16.49 -0.02 -8.94
C LEU A 10 16.16 -0.22 -10.43
N LEU A 11 15.46 0.74 -11.05
CA LEU A 11 15.13 0.71 -12.48
C LEU A 11 16.40 0.72 -13.34
N ALA A 12 17.42 1.49 -12.96
CA ALA A 12 18.69 1.58 -13.69
C ALA A 12 19.53 0.29 -13.62
N MET A 13 19.31 -0.59 -12.64
CA MET A 13 20.04 -1.86 -12.51
C MET A 13 19.58 -2.96 -13.48
N GLY A 14 18.63 -2.68 -14.38
CA GLY A 14 18.11 -3.61 -15.39
C GLY A 14 17.16 -4.68 -14.87
N GLU A 15 16.35 -5.27 -15.77
CA GLU A 15 15.34 -6.28 -15.41
C GLU A 15 16.02 -7.55 -14.88
N ASN A 16 15.65 -7.97 -13.67
CA ASN A 16 16.18 -9.18 -13.06
C ASN A 16 15.16 -9.79 -12.10
N ARG A 17 14.53 -10.89 -12.53
CA ARG A 17 13.50 -11.60 -11.75
C ARG A 17 14.02 -12.32 -10.49
N ASN A 18 15.33 -12.58 -10.43
CA ASN A 18 15.96 -13.23 -9.28
C ASN A 18 16.40 -12.22 -8.22
N ARG A 19 16.50 -10.93 -8.57
CA ARG A 19 16.78 -9.87 -7.59
C ARG A 19 15.52 -9.63 -6.75
N ARG A 20 15.73 -9.38 -5.45
CA ARG A 20 14.67 -8.99 -4.51
C ARG A 20 15.20 -7.82 -3.67
N VAL A 21 14.74 -6.61 -3.97
CA VAL A 21 15.03 -5.41 -3.18
C VAL A 21 13.76 -5.03 -2.43
N TRP A 22 13.82 -5.11 -1.10
CA TRP A 22 12.67 -4.82 -0.25
C TRP A 22 12.71 -3.38 0.24
N PHE A 23 11.62 -2.65 -0.02
CA PHE A 23 11.36 -1.34 0.54
C PHE A 23 10.32 -1.49 1.65
N PHE A 24 10.77 -1.24 2.88
CA PHE A 24 9.89 -1.16 4.03
C PHE A 24 9.65 0.32 4.32
N CYS A 25 8.45 0.78 3.99
CA CYS A 25 8.01 2.13 4.28
C CYS A 25 6.94 2.02 5.34
N ASP A 26 7.34 2.19 6.60
CA ASP A 26 6.37 2.41 7.67
C ASP A 26 5.81 3.83 7.53
N GLU A 27 4.51 3.95 7.76
CA GLU A 27 3.79 5.21 7.73
C GLU A 27 3.91 6.01 6.42
N LEU A 28 3.41 5.41 5.32
CA LEU A 28 3.31 6.07 4.00
C LEU A 28 2.77 7.52 4.08
N PRO A 29 1.79 7.85 4.96
CA PRO A 29 1.24 9.20 5.03
C PRO A 29 2.22 10.29 5.49
N THR A 30 3.26 9.94 6.24
CA THR A 30 4.30 10.91 6.65
C THR A 30 5.20 11.29 5.47
N LEU A 31 5.24 10.46 4.45
CA LEU A 31 5.98 10.71 3.24
C LEU A 31 5.15 11.61 2.33
N HIS A 32 5.66 12.81 2.03
CA HIS A 32 5.05 13.68 1.03
C HIS A 32 4.72 12.88 -0.24
N LYS A 33 3.55 13.19 -0.84
CA LYS A 33 3.02 12.51 -2.03
C LYS A 33 4.13 12.28 -3.06
N LEU A 34 4.39 11.01 -3.36
CA LEU A 34 5.22 10.62 -4.50
C LEU A 34 4.30 10.35 -5.70
N PRO A 35 4.16 11.31 -6.65
CA PRO A 35 3.26 11.15 -7.79
C PRO A 35 3.63 9.92 -8.64
N ASP A 36 4.92 9.68 -8.85
CA ASP A 36 5.41 8.58 -9.70
C ASP A 36 5.25 7.19 -9.05
N LEU A 37 4.95 7.11 -7.73
CA LEU A 37 4.98 5.84 -7.01
C LEU A 37 3.94 4.85 -7.54
N VAL A 38 2.74 5.33 -7.89
CA VAL A 38 1.63 4.50 -8.36
C VAL A 38 1.96 3.82 -9.69
N GLU A 39 2.68 4.53 -10.58
CA GLU A 39 3.08 4.03 -11.89
C GLU A 39 4.34 3.15 -11.80
N ILE A 40 5.30 3.52 -10.96
CA ILE A 40 6.57 2.80 -10.85
C ILE A 40 6.40 1.48 -10.07
N LEU A 41 5.47 1.39 -9.12
CA LEU A 41 5.29 0.17 -8.31
C LEU A 41 5.04 -1.10 -9.14
N PRO A 42 4.10 -1.11 -10.10
CA PRO A 42 3.93 -2.22 -11.03
C PRO A 42 5.18 -2.52 -11.86
N GLU A 43 5.88 -1.49 -12.32
CA GLU A 43 7.05 -1.63 -13.18
C GLU A 43 8.24 -2.21 -12.41
N ALA A 44 8.53 -1.66 -11.23
CA ALA A 44 9.61 -2.08 -10.35
C ALA A 44 9.51 -3.56 -9.94
N ARG A 45 8.32 -4.18 -9.98
CA ARG A 45 8.17 -5.64 -9.80
C ARG A 45 8.98 -6.47 -10.80
N LYS A 46 9.10 -6.01 -12.05
CA LYS A 46 9.92 -6.68 -13.08
C LYS A 46 11.41 -6.65 -12.73
N PHE A 47 11.84 -5.57 -12.09
CA PHE A 47 13.21 -5.33 -11.63
C PHE A 47 13.52 -5.97 -10.27
N GLY A 48 12.54 -6.68 -9.68
CA GLY A 48 12.71 -7.33 -8.38
C GLY A 48 12.40 -6.44 -7.17
N GLY A 49 11.74 -5.31 -7.36
CA GLY A 49 11.28 -4.44 -6.28
C GLY A 49 10.09 -5.04 -5.54
N CYS A 50 10.24 -5.21 -4.23
CA CYS A 50 9.18 -5.59 -3.30
C CYS A 50 8.91 -4.42 -2.37
N TYR A 51 7.65 -4.05 -2.20
CA TYR A 51 7.26 -2.87 -1.43
C TYR A 51 6.27 -3.28 -0.35
N VAL A 52 6.54 -2.83 0.88
CA VAL A 52 5.70 -3.03 2.05
C VAL A 52 5.37 -1.64 2.60
N PHE A 53 4.08 -1.31 2.61
CA PHE A 53 3.57 -0.03 3.09
C PHE A 53 2.77 -0.22 4.36
N GLY A 54 3.16 0.50 5.42
CA GLY A 54 2.36 0.66 6.63
C GLY A 54 1.40 1.84 6.47
N ILE A 55 0.10 1.59 6.63
CA ILE A 55 -0.93 2.64 6.68
C ILE A 55 -1.78 2.45 7.94
N GLN A 56 -2.09 3.54 8.64
CA GLN A 56 -2.96 3.52 9.82
C GLN A 56 -4.44 3.59 9.42
N SER A 57 -4.77 4.39 8.42
CA SER A 57 -6.13 4.58 7.92
C SER A 57 -6.14 4.74 6.40
N TYR A 58 -7.19 4.21 5.76
CA TYR A 58 -7.41 4.38 4.33
C TYR A 58 -7.76 5.85 3.98
N ALA A 59 -8.45 6.57 4.86
CA ALA A 59 -8.77 7.99 4.65
C ALA A 59 -7.50 8.86 4.50
N GLN A 60 -6.46 8.60 5.30
CA GLN A 60 -5.17 9.28 5.17
C GLN A 60 -4.48 8.99 3.84
N LEU A 61 -4.69 7.79 3.30
CA LEU A 61 -4.14 7.43 1.99
C LEU A 61 -4.83 8.22 0.87
N GLU A 62 -6.15 8.35 0.95
CA GLU A 62 -6.95 9.14 0.01
C GLU A 62 -6.63 10.63 0.08
N ASP A 63 -6.40 11.20 1.27
CA ASP A 63 -6.03 12.61 1.42
C ASP A 63 -4.70 12.94 0.72
N ILE A 64 -3.75 12.00 0.71
CA ILE A 64 -2.41 12.23 0.16
C ILE A 64 -2.34 11.92 -1.33
N TYR A 65 -2.84 10.75 -1.72
CA TYR A 65 -2.75 10.31 -3.11
C TYR A 65 -3.94 10.80 -3.95
N GLY A 66 -5.08 11.07 -3.33
CA GLY A 66 -6.37 11.25 -3.98
C GLY A 66 -7.10 9.93 -4.14
N GLU A 67 -8.43 9.96 -4.16
CA GLU A 67 -9.33 8.79 -4.22
C GLU A 67 -8.93 7.79 -5.34
N LYS A 68 -8.74 8.28 -6.56
CA LYS A 68 -8.36 7.43 -7.71
C LYS A 68 -6.99 6.77 -7.55
N ALA A 69 -6.00 7.51 -7.09
CA ALA A 69 -4.63 7.03 -6.96
C ALA A 69 -4.49 6.09 -5.76
N ALA A 70 -5.20 6.36 -4.66
CA ALA A 70 -5.29 5.49 -3.51
C ALA A 70 -5.94 4.14 -3.89
N ALA A 71 -7.03 4.16 -4.65
CA ALA A 71 -7.67 2.93 -5.15
C ALA A 71 -6.71 2.10 -6.03
N THR A 72 -6.01 2.73 -6.98
CA THR A 72 -5.02 2.04 -7.82
C THR A 72 -3.86 1.49 -6.99
N LEU A 73 -3.32 2.29 -6.06
CA LEU A 73 -2.23 1.85 -5.18
C LEU A 73 -2.66 0.65 -4.34
N PHE A 74 -3.89 0.69 -3.82
CA PHE A 74 -4.47 -0.38 -3.04
C PHE A 74 -4.69 -1.64 -3.88
N ASP A 75 -5.13 -1.51 -5.12
CA ASP A 75 -5.31 -2.63 -6.07
C ASP A 75 -3.98 -3.30 -6.43
N VAL A 76 -2.93 -2.51 -6.67
CA VAL A 76 -1.59 -3.05 -6.95
C VAL A 76 -1.06 -3.85 -5.76
N MET A 77 -1.42 -3.53 -4.51
CA MET A 77 -1.00 -4.28 -3.33
C MET A 77 -1.73 -5.63 -3.18
N ASN A 78 -1.07 -6.70 -3.66
CA ASN A 78 -1.61 -8.08 -3.65
C ASN A 78 -1.72 -8.70 -2.24
N THR A 79 -0.84 -8.33 -1.30
CA THR A 79 -0.82 -8.90 0.06
C THR A 79 -1.28 -7.85 1.04
N ARG A 80 -2.34 -8.15 1.79
CA ARG A 80 -2.95 -7.22 2.75
C ARG A 80 -3.03 -7.88 4.12
N ALA A 81 -2.45 -7.23 5.11
CA ALA A 81 -2.54 -7.64 6.51
C ALA A 81 -3.29 -6.54 7.28
N PHE A 82 -4.43 -6.91 7.87
CA PHE A 82 -5.21 -5.99 8.70
C PHE A 82 -4.97 -6.32 10.17
N SER A 83 -4.30 -5.42 10.89
CA SER A 83 -4.16 -5.52 12.33
C SER A 83 -5.28 -4.71 12.99
N VAL A 84 -6.32 -5.40 13.46
CA VAL A 84 -7.36 -4.76 14.28
C VAL A 84 -6.93 -4.76 15.75
N PRO A 85 -7.01 -3.63 16.47
CA PRO A 85 -6.77 -3.60 17.90
C PRO A 85 -7.67 -4.61 18.62
N ARG A 86 -7.08 -5.40 19.53
CA ARG A 86 -7.78 -6.47 20.30
C ARG A 86 -9.03 -5.97 21.05
N ALA A 87 -9.14 -4.66 21.31
CA ALA A 87 -10.26 -4.05 22.03
C ALA A 87 -11.62 -4.27 21.35
N ILE A 88 -11.70 -4.36 20.01
CA ILE A 88 -12.96 -4.56 19.28
C ILE A 88 -13.41 -6.04 19.27
N ARG A 89 -12.51 -6.98 19.57
CA ARG A 89 -12.79 -8.42 19.54
C ARG A 89 -13.63 -8.91 20.73
N LEU A 90 -13.78 -8.10 21.79
CA LEU A 90 -14.60 -8.43 22.96
C LEU A 90 -16.07 -7.98 22.85
N GLN A 91 -16.44 -7.22 21.81
CA GLN A 91 -17.83 -6.79 21.57
C GLN A 91 -18.56 -7.63 20.50
N SER A 92 -17.88 -8.55 19.81
CA SER A 92 -18.46 -9.37 18.74
C SER A 92 -19.03 -10.73 19.21
N SER A 93 -19.28 -10.92 20.51
CA SER A 93 -20.05 -12.07 21.02
C SER A 93 -21.58 -11.88 20.92
N LEU A 94 -22.06 -10.87 20.18
CA LEU A 94 -23.48 -10.71 19.85
C LEU A 94 -23.72 -11.01 18.37
N PRO A 95 -24.76 -11.80 18.03
CA PRO A 95 -24.91 -12.44 16.72
C PRO A 95 -25.17 -11.43 15.60
N VAL A 96 -24.43 -11.61 14.52
CA VAL A 96 -24.52 -10.89 13.24
C VAL A 96 -25.96 -10.90 12.71
N ARG A 97 -26.65 -9.75 12.73
CA ARG A 97 -27.84 -9.51 11.89
C ARG A 97 -27.38 -8.93 10.55
N LEU A 98 -27.57 -9.72 9.49
CA LEU A 98 -27.59 -9.27 8.10
C LEU A 98 -28.53 -8.06 7.96
N VAL A 99 -28.00 -6.91 7.57
CA VAL A 99 -28.80 -5.80 7.05
C VAL A 99 -28.96 -6.00 5.55
N ARG A 100 -30.20 -6.30 5.15
CA ARG A 100 -30.66 -6.38 3.76
C ARG A 100 -30.49 -5.02 3.07
N LYS A 101 -29.99 -5.02 1.83
CA LYS A 101 -30.12 -3.88 0.91
C LYS A 101 -31.57 -3.78 0.42
N SER A 102 -32.27 -2.71 0.78
CA SER A 102 -33.27 -2.02 -0.04
C SER A 102 -32.79 -0.57 -0.08
N THR A 103 -32.57 0.06 -1.23
CA THR A 103 -33.54 0.37 -2.29
C THR A 103 -32.75 0.72 -3.54
#